data_AF-A0AAN0JXX5-F1
#
_entry.id   AF-A0AAN0JXX5-F1
#
_cell.length_a   1.000
_cell.length_b   1.000
_cell.length_c   1.000
_cell.angle_alpha   90.00
_cell.angle_beta   90.00
_cell.angle_gamma   90.00
#
_symmetry.space_group_name_H-M   'P 1'
#
loop_
_entity.id
_entity.type
_entity.pdbx_description
1 polymer ?
#
loop_
_entity_poly.entity_id
_entity_poly.type
_entity_poly.pdbx_seq_one_letter_code
_entity_poly.pdbx_strand_id
1 'polypeptide(L)'
;MKSFSVDDYHIVSRFNSHGGGWGYNAGSIEAILFSPDQDILLGGFGLYGGRGQYNVEVKVLEVGDSPDEGEGTLLVSAEEKGYTCERNKTFRLLLERPVVLLAYHWYAVHCMIVSPSGASTDAGSSGLGETTGPDK
;
A
#
# COMPACT_ATOMS: atom_id res chain seq x y z
N MET A 1 10.64 -16.03 -17.38
CA MET A 1 10.21 -14.80 -16.69
C MET A 1 10.71 -14.89 -15.26
N LYS A 2 11.40 -13.87 -14.73
CA LYS A 2 11.93 -13.92 -13.36
C LYS A 2 10.76 -13.76 -12.38
N SER A 3 10.58 -14.72 -11.47
CA SER A 3 9.63 -14.60 -10.37
C SER A 3 10.30 -13.78 -9.26
N PHE A 4 9.63 -12.73 -8.79
CA PHE A 4 10.08 -11.94 -7.65
C PHE A 4 9.40 -12.48 -6.38
N SER A 5 10.18 -12.54 -5.30
CA SER A 5 9.74 -12.87 -3.95
C SER A 5 9.71 -11.61 -3.08
N VAL A 6 9.17 -11.72 -1.86
CA VAL A 6 9.15 -10.60 -0.91
C VAL A 6 10.55 -10.10 -0.57
N ASP A 7 11.53 -11.00 -0.54
CA ASP A 7 12.91 -10.73 -0.15
C ASP A 7 13.69 -9.96 -1.24
N ASP A 8 13.15 -9.88 -2.46
CA ASP A 8 13.74 -9.12 -3.56
C ASP A 8 13.44 -7.61 -3.46
N TYR A 9 12.64 -7.17 -2.48
CA TYR A 9 12.18 -5.78 -2.35
C TYR A 9 12.64 -5.11 -1.07
N HIS A 10 13.05 -3.85 -1.20
CA HIS A 10 13.19 -2.95 -0.07
C HIS A 10 11.83 -2.53 0.49
N ILE A 11 11.80 -2.23 1.78
CA ILE A 11 10.60 -1.78 2.49
C ILE A 11 10.80 -0.34 2.91
N VAL A 12 9.84 0.51 2.56
CA VAL A 12 9.76 1.88 3.04
C VAL A 12 8.49 2.02 3.85
N SER A 13 8.61 2.51 5.09
CA SER A 13 7.46 2.83 5.95
C SER A 13 7.28 4.33 5.99
N ARG A 14 6.03 4.78 5.82
CA ARG A 14 5.63 6.19 6.04
C ARG A 14 5.23 6.49 7.47
N PHE A 15 5.25 5.50 8.36
CA PHE A 15 4.83 5.64 9.76
C PHE A 15 5.99 5.30 10.68
N ASN A 16 6.22 6.15 11.70
CA ASN A 16 7.24 5.95 12.73
C ASN A 16 6.69 5.37 14.03
N SER A 17 5.38 5.12 14.12
CA SER A 17 4.77 4.55 15.32
C SER A 17 3.50 3.76 14.98
N HIS A 18 2.99 3.03 15.96
CA HIS A 18 1.72 2.34 15.89
C HIS A 18 0.61 3.21 16.48
N GLY A 19 -0.56 3.18 15.86
CA GLY A 19 -1.77 3.80 16.36
C GLY A 19 -2.59 2.84 17.24
N GLY A 20 -3.84 3.23 17.49
CA GLY A 20 -4.84 2.36 18.09
C GLY A 20 -5.33 1.30 17.10
N GLY A 21 -6.62 1.33 16.76
CA GLY A 21 -7.18 0.49 15.70
C GLY A 21 -7.74 1.31 14.54
N TRP A 22 -7.86 0.69 13.37
CA TRP A 22 -8.56 1.26 12.22
C TRP A 22 -9.77 0.40 11.86
N GLY A 23 -10.95 1.01 11.79
CA GLY A 23 -12.19 0.32 11.42
C GLY A 23 -12.54 0.59 9.95
N TYR A 24 -13.20 -0.38 9.31
CA TYR A 24 -13.67 -0.24 7.94
C TYR A 24 -15.20 -0.30 7.92
N ASN A 25 -15.82 0.57 7.12
CA ASN A 25 -17.24 0.49 6.82
C ASN A 25 -17.45 0.00 5.38
N ALA A 26 -18.70 -0.30 5.01
CA ALA A 26 -19.01 -0.76 3.66
C ALA A 26 -18.65 0.34 2.64
N GLY A 27 -17.66 0.05 1.79
CA GLY A 27 -17.16 0.99 0.79
C GLY A 27 -16.05 1.94 1.29
N SER A 28 -15.50 1.74 2.50
CA SER A 28 -14.28 2.44 2.93
C SER A 28 -13.15 2.25 1.90
N ILE A 29 -12.67 3.35 1.33
CA ILE A 29 -11.46 3.39 0.52
C ILE A 29 -10.39 4.14 1.30
N GLU A 30 -9.30 3.45 1.61
CA GLU A 30 -8.10 4.05 2.13
C GLU A 30 -7.24 4.50 0.94
N ALA A 31 -6.82 5.77 0.94
CA ALA A 31 -6.07 6.33 -0.17
C ALA A 31 -4.81 7.07 0.28
N ILE A 32 -3.76 7.03 -0.55
CA ILE A 32 -2.57 7.85 -0.38
C ILE A 32 -2.02 8.27 -1.75
N LEU A 33 -1.60 9.54 -1.84
CA LEU A 33 -0.82 10.07 -2.95
C LEU A 33 0.66 10.03 -2.58
N PHE A 34 1.51 9.63 -3.52
CA PHE A 34 2.96 9.68 -3.35
C PHE A 34 3.66 9.92 -4.68
N SER A 35 4.88 10.44 -4.61
CA SER A 35 5.76 10.64 -5.75
C SER A 35 7.19 10.24 -5.36
N PRO A 36 7.82 9.29 -6.08
CA PRO A 36 9.21 8.95 -5.85
C PRO A 36 10.13 10.00 -6.53
N ASP A 37 11.31 10.26 -5.96
CA ASP A 37 12.30 11.16 -6.56
C ASP A 37 13.24 10.45 -7.56
N GLN A 38 13.07 9.14 -7.73
CA GLN A 38 13.79 8.29 -8.67
C GLN A 38 12.84 7.30 -9.31
N ASP A 39 13.22 6.77 -10.48
CA ASP A 39 12.50 5.65 -11.07
C ASP A 39 12.57 4.44 -10.14
N ILE A 40 11.43 3.90 -9.74
CA ILE A 40 11.34 2.73 -8.87
C ILE A 40 10.55 1.60 -9.53
N LEU A 41 10.90 0.37 -9.15
CA LEU A 41 10.11 -0.80 -9.47
C LEU A 41 9.23 -1.15 -8.26
N LEU A 42 7.95 -0.78 -8.32
CA LEU A 42 6.99 -1.06 -7.26
C LEU A 42 6.60 -2.54 -7.28
N GLY A 43 6.89 -3.25 -6.18
CA GLY A 43 6.58 -4.67 -6.03
C GLY A 43 5.29 -5.01 -5.30
N GLY A 44 4.79 -4.11 -4.46
CA GLY A 44 3.64 -4.40 -3.60
C GLY A 44 3.52 -3.47 -2.40
N PHE A 45 2.64 -3.84 -1.46
CA PHE A 45 2.24 -3.01 -0.33
C PHE A 45 2.31 -3.77 0.99
N GLY A 46 2.72 -3.05 2.04
CA GLY A 46 2.57 -3.51 3.43
C GLY A 46 1.24 -3.03 3.99
N LEU A 47 0.36 -3.95 4.38
CA LEU A 47 -0.98 -3.65 4.90
C LEU A 47 -1.09 -4.07 6.36
N TYR A 48 -1.65 -3.21 7.20
CA TYR A 48 -1.90 -3.57 8.59
C TYR A 48 -3.04 -4.58 8.70
N GLY A 49 -2.87 -5.53 9.61
CA GLY A 49 -3.83 -6.57 9.98
C GLY A 49 -3.93 -6.69 11.49
N GLY A 50 -3.58 -7.86 12.04
CA GLY A 50 -3.25 -8.01 13.46
C GLY A 50 -4.40 -8.33 14.42
N ARG A 51 -5.67 -8.21 13.99
CA ARG A 51 -6.84 -8.42 14.89
C ARG A 51 -7.92 -9.32 14.31
N GLY A 52 -7.62 -10.03 13.22
CA GLY A 52 -8.58 -10.90 12.56
C GLY A 52 -8.12 -11.30 11.17
N GLN A 53 -9.10 -11.64 10.34
CA GLN A 53 -8.92 -11.99 8.94
C GLN A 53 -9.59 -10.94 8.07
N TYR A 54 -8.97 -10.67 6.92
CA TYR A 54 -9.36 -9.58 6.05
C TYR A 54 -9.25 -9.99 4.59
N ASN A 55 -10.04 -9.34 3.73
CA ASN A 55 -9.86 -9.34 2.29
C ASN A 55 -9.38 -7.95 1.88
N VAL A 56 -8.58 -7.87 0.82
CA VAL A 56 -8.12 -6.59 0.29
C VAL A 56 -8.14 -6.57 -1.23
N GLU A 57 -8.48 -5.41 -1.77
CA GLU A 57 -8.22 -4.99 -3.15
C GLU A 57 -7.40 -3.69 -3.11
N VAL A 58 -6.28 -3.66 -3.84
CA VAL A 58 -5.44 -2.48 -4.02
C VAL A 58 -5.40 -2.11 -5.50
N LYS A 59 -5.48 -0.80 -5.79
CA LYS A 59 -5.30 -0.21 -7.11
C LYS A 59 -4.22 0.85 -7.06
N VAL A 60 -3.35 0.85 -8.05
CA VAL A 60 -2.35 1.90 -8.27
C VAL A 60 -2.77 2.69 -9.51
N LEU A 61 -2.85 4.00 -9.37
CA LEU A 61 -3.25 4.92 -10.42
C LEU A 61 -2.11 5.90 -10.69
N GLU A 62 -1.84 6.15 -11.97
CA GLU A 62 -0.97 7.23 -12.42
C GLU A 62 -1.77 8.52 -12.48
N VAL A 63 -1.38 9.51 -11.69
CA VAL A 63 -2.06 10.82 -11.65
C VAL A 63 -1.44 11.77 -12.67
N GLY A 64 -0.11 11.82 -12.76
CA GLY A 64 0.60 12.66 -13.73
C GLY A 64 1.68 13.52 -13.07
N ASP A 65 1.84 14.76 -13.51
CA ASP A 65 2.93 15.65 -13.07
C ASP A 65 2.58 16.43 -11.79
N SER A 66 1.31 16.44 -11.40
CA SER A 66 0.81 17.14 -10.21
C SER A 66 -0.24 16.31 -9.46
N PRO A 67 -0.32 16.42 -8.11
CA PRO A 67 -1.31 15.69 -7.32
C PRO A 67 -2.76 16.13 -7.61
N ASP A 68 -2.94 17.27 -8.26
CA ASP A 68 -4.25 17.86 -8.56
C ASP A 68 -4.81 17.45 -9.94
N GLU A 69 -4.09 16.61 -10.72
CA GLU A 69 -4.45 16.30 -12.12
C GLU A 69 -5.64 15.33 -12.30
N GLY A 70 -6.30 14.93 -11.20
CA GLY A 70 -7.61 14.26 -11.23
C GLY A 70 -7.59 12.83 -10.68
N GLU A 71 -8.53 12.00 -11.13
CA GLU A 71 -8.76 10.65 -10.59
C GLU A 71 -7.66 9.63 -10.91
N GLY A 72 -6.76 9.97 -11.84
CA GLY A 72 -5.66 9.11 -12.31
C GLY A 72 -6.10 7.95 -13.23
N THR A 73 -5.13 7.34 -13.90
CA THR A 73 -5.32 6.18 -14.79
C THR A 73 -4.86 4.90 -14.09
N LEU A 74 -5.71 3.87 -14.06
CA LEU A 74 -5.37 2.58 -13.45
C LEU A 74 -4.14 1.94 -14.14
N LEU A 75 -3.07 1.73 -13.38
CA LEU A 75 -1.87 1.02 -13.83
C LEU A 75 -1.93 -0.47 -13.54
N VAL A 76 -2.27 -0.81 -12.30
CA VAL A 76 -2.29 -2.19 -11.81
C VAL A 76 -3.22 -2.33 -10.62
N SER A 77 -3.75 -3.53 -10.44
CA SER A 77 -4.50 -3.91 -9.24
C SER A 77 -3.99 -5.24 -8.69
N ALA A 78 -4.13 -5.44 -7.38
CA ALA A 78 -3.89 -6.71 -6.72
C ALA A 78 -5.00 -6.98 -5.70
N GLU A 79 -5.35 -8.25 -5.52
CA GLU A 79 -6.31 -8.68 -4.51
C GLU A 79 -5.76 -9.85 -3.70
N GLU A 80 -6.18 -9.94 -2.44
CA GLU A 80 -5.90 -11.10 -1.59
C GLU A 80 -7.13 -11.41 -0.75
N LYS A 81 -7.49 -12.70 -0.69
CA LYS A 81 -8.65 -13.17 0.06
C LYS A 81 -8.19 -13.93 1.29
N GLY A 82 -8.55 -13.40 2.45
CA GLY A 82 -8.34 -14.05 3.72
C GLY A 82 -6.95 -13.86 4.31
N TYR A 83 -6.29 -12.72 4.07
CA TYR A 83 -5.01 -12.44 4.68
C TYR A 83 -5.12 -12.22 6.19
N THR A 84 -4.05 -12.58 6.89
CA THR A 84 -3.83 -12.33 8.32
C THR A 84 -2.38 -11.91 8.53
N CYS A 85 -2.10 -11.22 9.63
CA CYS A 85 -0.73 -10.99 10.08
C CYS A 85 -0.69 -10.84 11.60
N GLU A 86 0.50 -10.95 12.18
CA GLU A 86 0.72 -10.69 13.60
C GLU A 86 0.43 -9.22 13.97
N ARG A 87 0.17 -8.98 15.26
CA ARG A 87 -0.02 -7.62 15.78
C ARG A 87 1.21 -6.76 15.51
N ASN A 88 0.97 -5.50 15.15
CA ASN A 88 2.00 -4.51 14.82
C ASN A 88 2.93 -4.91 13.66
N LYS A 89 2.55 -5.92 12.87
CA LYS A 89 3.21 -6.29 11.61
C LYS A 89 2.32 -5.94 10.42
N THR A 90 2.91 -6.00 9.23
CA THR A 90 2.18 -5.82 7.97
C THR A 90 2.16 -7.10 7.16
N PHE A 91 1.03 -7.39 6.53
CA PHE A 91 0.92 -8.37 5.47
C PHE A 91 1.52 -7.79 4.18
N ARG A 92 2.27 -8.59 3.44
CA ARG A 92 2.95 -8.17 2.20
C ARG A 92 2.12 -8.62 1.01
N LEU A 93 1.31 -7.71 0.47
CA LEU A 93 0.57 -7.94 -0.76
C LEU A 93 1.49 -7.64 -1.95
N LEU A 94 1.93 -8.67 -2.68
CA LEU A 94 2.72 -8.50 -3.89
C LEU A 94 1.83 -8.27 -5.10
N LEU A 95 2.31 -7.45 -6.04
CA LEU A 95 1.73 -7.33 -7.37
C LEU A 95 2.10 -8.56 -8.19
N GLU A 96 1.18 -9.06 -9.02
CA GLU A 96 1.47 -10.17 -9.95
C GLU A 96 2.63 -9.82 -10.89
N ARG A 97 2.68 -8.55 -11.33
CA ARG A 97 3.78 -7.98 -12.07
C ARG A 97 4.16 -6.64 -11.44
N PRO A 98 5.44 -6.42 -11.11
CA PRO A 98 5.87 -5.13 -10.62
C PRO A 98 5.71 -4.07 -11.71
N VAL A 99 5.49 -2.83 -11.29
CA VAL A 99 5.28 -1.69 -12.19
C VAL A 99 6.40 -0.67 -12.00
N VAL A 100 6.86 -0.10 -13.12
CA VAL A 100 7.82 1.01 -13.07
C VAL A 100 7.05 2.29 -12.78
N LEU A 101 7.49 3.01 -11.76
CA LEU A 101 7.02 4.35 -11.44
C LEU A 101 8.15 5.33 -11.76
N LEU A 102 7.83 6.39 -12.48
CA LEU A 102 8.79 7.40 -12.92
C LEU A 102 9.05 8.40 -11.81
N ALA A 103 10.28 8.91 -11.75
CA ALA A 103 10.65 9.98 -10.86
C ALA A 103 9.76 11.21 -11.06
N TYR A 104 9.33 11.83 -9.96
CA TYR A 104 8.54 13.05 -9.88
C TYR A 104 7.13 12.99 -10.46
N HIS A 105 6.69 11.83 -10.96
CA HIS A 105 5.29 11.58 -11.26
C HIS A 105 4.52 11.27 -9.97
N TRP A 106 3.25 11.67 -9.93
CA TRP A 106 2.33 11.41 -8.83
C TRP A 106 1.53 10.15 -9.09
N TYR A 107 1.40 9.34 -8.04
CA TYR A 107 0.65 8.10 -8.04
C TYR A 107 -0.31 8.06 -6.87
N ALA A 108 -1.51 7.56 -7.12
CA ALA A 108 -2.49 7.28 -6.07
C ALA A 108 -2.55 5.78 -5.81
N VAL A 109 -2.68 5.40 -4.54
CA VAL A 109 -2.97 4.02 -4.14
C VAL A 109 -4.31 4.03 -3.44
N HIS A 110 -5.27 3.28 -3.99
CA HIS A 110 -6.55 3.03 -3.36
C HIS A 110 -6.55 1.61 -2.80
N CYS A 111 -6.96 1.46 -1.56
CA CYS A 111 -6.97 0.20 -0.84
C CYS A 111 -8.33 0.03 -0.16
N MET A 112 -9.04 -1.02 -0.52
CA MET A 112 -10.29 -1.40 0.11
C MET A 112 -10.06 -2.65 0.95
N ILE A 113 -10.18 -2.53 2.27
CA ILE A 113 -10.05 -3.65 3.21
C ILE A 113 -11.43 -3.98 3.77
N VAL A 114 -11.78 -5.26 3.76
CA VAL A 114 -13.03 -5.78 4.32
C VAL A 114 -12.71 -6.83 5.37
N SER A 115 -13.27 -6.67 6.57
CA SER A 115 -13.24 -7.73 7.59
C SER A 115 -14.58 -8.46 7.65
N PRO A 116 -14.65 -9.76 7.30
CA PRO A 116 -15.88 -10.53 7.40
C PRO A 116 -16.47 -10.60 8.82
N SER A 117 -15.62 -10.50 9.84
CA SER A 117 -16.03 -10.50 11.26
C SER A 117 -16.28 -9.10 11.82
N GLY A 118 -16.08 -8.04 11.04
CA GLY A 118 -16.13 -6.65 11.51
C GLY A 118 -14.95 -6.25 12.40
N ALA A 119 -13.84 -6.99 12.37
CA ALA A 119 -12.66 -6.65 13.14
C ALA A 119 -11.99 -5.37 12.60
N SER A 120 -11.50 -4.52 13.52
CA SER A 120 -10.55 -3.46 13.17
C SER A 120 -9.19 -4.05 12.79
N THR A 121 -8.31 -3.28 12.15
CA THR A 121 -6.88 -3.59 12.01
C THR A 121 -6.06 -2.79 13.03
N ASP A 122 -4.78 -3.14 13.17
CA ASP A 122 -3.80 -2.19 13.68
C ASP A 122 -3.65 -1.00 12.72
N ALA A 123 -3.09 0.11 13.19
CA ALA A 123 -2.92 1.32 12.39
C ALA A 123 -1.51 1.87 12.55
N GLY A 124 -1.05 2.64 11.56
CA GLY A 124 0.14 3.48 11.69
C GLY A 124 -0.21 4.82 12.34
N SER A 125 0.74 5.40 13.06
CA SER A 125 0.68 6.77 13.58
C SER A 125 1.99 7.49 13.32
N SER A 126 2.01 8.81 13.55
CA SER A 126 3.17 9.67 13.24
C SER A 126 3.62 9.51 11.77
N GLY A 127 2.69 9.79 10.86
CA GLY A 127 2.94 9.75 9.42
C GLY A 127 3.97 10.79 9.01
N LEU A 128 4.86 10.41 8.10
CA LEU A 128 5.90 11.26 7.53
C LEU A 128 5.43 11.83 6.18
N GLY A 129 5.75 13.10 5.93
CA GLY A 129 5.55 13.74 4.62
C GLY A 129 6.57 13.29 3.57
N GLU A 130 7.73 12.80 4.03
CA GLU A 130 8.82 12.29 3.19
C GLU A 130 9.46 11.09 3.91
N THR A 131 9.91 10.11 3.13
CA THR A 131 10.61 8.93 3.65
C THR A 131 11.66 8.50 2.65
N THR A 132 12.84 8.14 3.15
CA THR A 132 13.99 7.76 2.32
C THR A 132 14.16 6.25 2.41
N GLY A 133 14.05 5.57 1.26
CA GLY A 133 14.41 4.16 1.15
C GLY A 133 15.93 3.97 1.17
N PRO A 134 16.42 2.74 1.35
CA PRO A 134 17.84 2.47 1.17
C PRO A 134 18.25 2.82 -0.27
N ASP A 135 19.38 3.53 -0.40
CA ASP A 135 20.08 3.65 -1.67
C ASP A 135 20.52 2.26 -2.14
N LYS A 136 20.53 2.04 -3.46
CA LYS A 136 20.91 0.78 -4.11
C LYS A 136 22.21 0.17 -3.55
#